data_AF-A0A960B3M6-F1
#
_entry.id   AF-A0A960B3M6-F1
#
_cell.length_a   1.000
_cell.length_b   1.000
_cell.length_c   1.000
_cell.angle_alpha   90.00
_cell.angle_beta   90.00
_cell.angle_gamma   90.00
#
_symmetry.space_group_name_H-M   'P 1'
#
loop_
_entity.id
_entity.type
_entity.pdbx_description
1 polymer ?
#
loop_
_entity_poly.entity_id
_entity_poly.type
_entity_poly.pdbx_seq_one_letter_code
_entity_poly.pdbx_strand_id
1 'polypeptide(L)'
;MTIFNGLLDSEVSGWAEVLAHRSDDAAIAAVKTRFVEAGVPLELVADTLRDGGDALHRAAASGHPNWTARFGGLLAVALLAGEVAAYSSHLVARASAVRSVAVDSLLEDFSAVSVAAKLGVSRQKVYEIGRGGARLRESRTRP
;
A
#
# COMPACT_ATOMS: atom_id res chain seq x y z
N MET A 1 26.77 -25.63 -15.07
CA MET A 1 26.90 -24.52 -14.11
C MET A 1 25.79 -23.52 -14.42
N THR A 2 24.54 -23.85 -14.06
CA THR A 2 23.33 -23.13 -14.48
C THR A 2 22.27 -23.18 -13.38
N ILE A 3 22.68 -22.99 -12.12
CA ILE A 3 21.77 -22.91 -10.97
C ILE A 3 21.67 -21.46 -10.45
N PHE A 4 22.65 -20.60 -10.78
CA PHE A 4 22.70 -19.21 -10.30
C PHE A 4 21.69 -18.26 -10.97
N ASN A 5 21.16 -18.56 -12.16
CA ASN A 5 20.21 -17.66 -12.84
C ASN A 5 18.78 -17.76 -12.30
N GLY A 6 18.32 -18.97 -11.93
CA GLY A 6 16.96 -19.19 -11.46
C GLY A 6 16.69 -18.68 -10.04
N LEU A 7 17.71 -18.72 -9.16
CA LEU A 7 17.58 -18.21 -7.79
C LEU A 7 17.50 -16.67 -7.77
N LEU A 8 18.33 -16.02 -8.58
CA LEU A 8 18.32 -14.56 -8.73
C LEU A 8 17.03 -14.06 -9.37
N ASP A 9 16.51 -14.75 -10.40
CA ASP A 9 15.21 -14.41 -11.00
C ASP A 9 14.05 -14.63 -10.00
N SER A 10 14.11 -15.67 -9.16
CA SER A 10 13.08 -15.93 -8.14
C SER A 10 13.07 -14.90 -7.00
N GLU A 11 14.25 -14.45 -6.55
CA GLU A 11 14.34 -13.38 -5.54
C GLU A 11 13.93 -12.03 -6.11
N VAL A 12 14.32 -11.72 -7.35
CA VAL A 12 13.90 -10.48 -8.03
C VAL A 12 12.38 -10.47 -8.21
N SER A 13 11.78 -11.60 -8.58
CA SER A 13 10.32 -11.71 -8.69
C SER A 13 9.61 -11.55 -7.34
N GLY A 14 10.17 -12.09 -6.25
CA GLY A 14 9.56 -11.98 -4.91
C GLY A 14 9.56 -10.56 -4.36
N TRP A 15 10.65 -9.81 -4.53
CA TRP A 15 10.71 -8.40 -4.12
C TRP A 15 9.77 -7.52 -4.93
N ALA A 16 9.65 -7.75 -6.23
CA ALA A 16 8.73 -7.00 -7.09
C ALA A 16 7.26 -7.25 -6.69
N GLU A 17 6.91 -8.48 -6.30
CA GLU A 17 5.58 -8.82 -5.82
C GLU A 17 5.26 -8.15 -4.47
N VAL A 18 6.14 -8.29 -3.48
CA VAL A 18 5.96 -7.71 -2.13
C VAL A 18 5.91 -6.17 -2.19
N LEU A 19 6.73 -5.57 -3.06
CA LEU A 19 6.82 -4.12 -3.23
C LEU A 19 6.02 -3.60 -4.42
N ALA A 20 5.01 -4.34 -4.92
CA ALA A 20 4.19 -3.96 -6.07
C ALA A 20 3.43 -2.63 -5.90
N HIS A 21 3.40 -2.07 -4.69
CA HIS A 21 2.82 -0.77 -4.39
C HIS A 21 3.77 0.40 -4.69
N ARG A 22 5.05 0.14 -4.98
CA ARG A 22 6.04 1.12 -5.42
C ARG A 22 5.84 1.43 -6.90
N SER A 23 6.20 2.65 -7.30
CA SER A 23 5.84 3.23 -8.60
C SER A 23 6.61 2.67 -9.78
N ASP A 24 7.85 2.20 -9.57
CA ASP A 24 8.77 1.77 -10.61
C ASP A 24 9.89 0.86 -10.03
N ASP A 25 10.60 0.19 -10.94
CA ASP A 25 11.67 -0.76 -10.61
C ASP A 25 12.85 -0.13 -9.86
N ALA A 26 13.14 1.16 -10.12
CA ALA A 26 14.23 1.85 -9.43
C ALA A 26 13.89 2.10 -7.95
N ALA A 27 12.64 2.45 -7.66
CA ALA A 27 12.15 2.56 -6.30
C ALA A 27 12.17 1.20 -5.57
N ILE A 28 11.74 0.13 -6.24
CA ILE A 28 11.80 -1.24 -5.71
C ILE A 28 13.25 -1.63 -5.38
N ALA A 29 14.18 -1.41 -6.32
CA ALA A 29 15.60 -1.71 -6.11
C ALA A 29 16.19 -0.93 -4.93
N ALA A 30 15.90 0.37 -4.81
CA ALA A 30 16.39 1.19 -3.72
C ALA A 30 15.85 0.75 -2.35
N VAL A 31 14.58 0.34 -2.27
CA VAL A 31 13.97 -0.19 -1.02
C VAL A 31 14.57 -1.56 -0.68
N LYS A 32 14.67 -2.46 -1.66
CA LYS A 32 15.32 -3.77 -1.51
C LYS A 32 16.73 -3.63 -0.93
N THR A 33 17.55 -2.76 -1.52
CA THR A 33 18.94 -2.54 -1.05
C THR A 33 18.97 -2.16 0.43
N ARG A 34 18.13 -1.21 0.87
CA ARG A 34 18.09 -0.79 2.28
C ARG A 34 17.69 -1.91 3.23
N PHE A 35 16.72 -2.74 2.85
CA PHE A 35 16.31 -3.89 3.68
C PHE A 35 17.42 -4.94 3.77
N VAL A 36 18.04 -5.28 2.63
CA VAL A 36 19.13 -6.26 2.58
C VAL A 36 20.34 -5.77 3.40
N GLU A 37 20.74 -4.51 3.26
CA GLU A 37 21.83 -3.91 4.05
C GLU A 37 21.52 -3.88 5.56
N ALA A 38 20.24 -3.75 5.93
CA ALA A 38 19.79 -3.81 7.31
C ALA A 38 19.59 -5.25 7.83
N GLY A 39 19.88 -6.28 7.01
CA GLY A 39 19.70 -7.69 7.38
C GLY A 39 18.23 -8.11 7.51
N VAL A 40 17.30 -7.39 6.87
CA VAL A 40 15.87 -7.69 6.89
C VAL A 40 15.52 -8.61 5.71
N PRO A 41 15.09 -9.85 5.97
CA PRO A 41 14.73 -10.79 4.91
C PRO A 41 13.38 -10.40 4.27
N LEU A 42 13.18 -10.82 3.02
CA LEU A 42 11.96 -10.56 2.24
C LEU A 42 10.69 -11.00 2.98
N GLU A 43 10.74 -12.16 3.62
CA GLU A 43 9.64 -12.77 4.35
C GLU A 43 9.18 -11.86 5.50
N LEU A 44 10.13 -11.24 6.20
CA LEU A 44 9.79 -10.32 7.28
C LEU A 44 9.12 -9.04 6.76
N VAL A 45 9.55 -8.52 5.60
CA VAL A 45 8.87 -7.40 4.94
C VAL A 45 7.45 -7.80 4.53
N ALA A 46 7.31 -8.97 3.88
CA ALA A 46 6.01 -9.48 3.44
C ALA A 46 5.04 -9.69 4.61
N ASP A 47 5.50 -10.28 5.71
CA ASP A 47 4.70 -10.51 6.91
C ASP A 47 4.27 -9.19 7.56
N THR A 48 5.18 -8.22 7.64
CA THR A 48 4.91 -6.88 8.20
C THR A 48 3.92 -6.09 7.33
N LEU A 49 3.97 -6.25 6.01
CA LEU A 49 2.98 -5.63 5.13
C LEU A 49 1.62 -6.33 5.23
N ARG A 50 1.61 -7.65 5.36
CA ARG A 50 0.38 -8.45 5.47
C ARG A 50 -0.39 -8.17 6.76
N ASP A 51 0.31 -7.99 7.88
CA ASP A 51 -0.31 -7.67 9.17
C ASP A 51 -0.51 -6.16 9.40
N GLY A 52 -0.08 -5.32 8.45
CA GLY A 52 -0.21 -3.88 8.53
C GLY A 52 0.63 -3.23 9.62
N GLY A 53 1.72 -3.87 10.07
CA GLY A 53 2.60 -3.38 11.13
C GLY A 53 2.08 -3.63 12.54
N ASP A 54 1.04 -4.45 12.70
CA ASP A 54 0.45 -4.78 14.00
C ASP A 54 1.45 -5.46 14.95
N ALA A 55 2.27 -6.39 14.45
CA ALA A 55 3.35 -7.00 15.22
C ALA A 55 4.42 -5.98 15.68
N LEU A 56 4.74 -4.97 14.85
CA LEU A 56 5.67 -3.89 15.22
C LEU A 56 5.06 -3.04 16.33
N HIS A 57 3.80 -2.61 16.16
CA HIS A 57 3.09 -1.77 17.11
C HIS A 57 2.99 -2.44 18.49
N ARG A 58 2.58 -3.71 18.55
CA ARG A 58 2.54 -4.47 19.81
C ARG A 58 3.90 -4.58 20.48
N ALA A 59 4.96 -4.83 19.72
CA ALA A 59 6.30 -4.96 20.27
C ALA A 59 6.80 -3.63 20.86
N ALA A 60 6.58 -2.51 20.15
CA ALA A 60 6.91 -1.18 20.64
C ALA A 60 6.14 -0.82 21.92
N ALA A 61 4.85 -1.21 22.01
CA ALA A 61 4.01 -0.98 23.18
C ALA A 61 4.29 -1.92 24.37
N SER A 62 5.10 -2.97 24.18
CA SER A 62 5.31 -4.01 25.20
C SER A 62 6.13 -3.57 26.41
N GLY A 63 6.91 -2.49 26.28
CA GLY A 63 7.87 -2.06 27.31
C GLY A 63 9.09 -2.97 27.46
N HIS A 64 9.24 -4.03 26.66
CA HIS A 64 10.36 -4.95 26.75
C HIS A 64 11.66 -4.28 26.24
N PRO A 65 12.76 -4.23 27.01
CA PRO A 65 13.97 -3.47 26.65
C PRO A 65 14.60 -3.86 25.30
N ASN A 66 14.42 -5.11 24.86
CA ASN A 66 14.96 -5.65 23.60
C ASN A 66 13.88 -6.01 22.57
N TRP A 67 12.73 -5.31 22.59
CA TRP A 67 11.58 -5.61 21.73
C TRP A 67 11.90 -5.61 20.21
N THR A 68 12.95 -4.91 19.79
CA THR A 68 13.37 -4.80 18.38
C THR A 68 14.21 -5.98 17.89
N ALA A 69 14.74 -6.81 18.78
CA ALA A 69 15.72 -7.83 18.44
C ALA A 69 15.19 -8.83 17.39
N ARG A 70 13.92 -9.24 17.54
CA ARG A 70 13.26 -10.16 16.59
C ARG A 70 13.06 -9.61 15.18
N PHE A 71 13.22 -8.30 15.02
CA PHE A 71 13.06 -7.60 13.74
C PHE A 71 14.40 -7.21 13.11
N GLY A 72 15.53 -7.50 13.74
CA GLY A 72 16.86 -7.04 13.27
C GLY A 72 17.31 -5.70 13.87
N GLY A 73 16.67 -5.23 14.94
CA GLY A 73 17.06 -4.01 15.65
C GLY A 73 16.32 -2.75 15.19
N LEU A 74 16.74 -1.59 15.72
CA LEU A 74 16.02 -0.31 15.57
C LEU A 74 15.93 0.16 14.11
N LEU A 75 17.01 0.05 13.34
CA LEU A 75 17.03 0.44 11.93
C LEU A 75 16.02 -0.39 11.11
N ALA A 76 16.04 -1.70 11.28
CA ALA A 76 15.12 -2.61 10.61
C ALA A 76 13.66 -2.27 10.93
N VAL A 77 13.34 -2.02 12.21
CA VAL A 77 12.01 -1.58 12.62
C VAL A 77 11.60 -0.26 11.96
N ALA A 78 12.50 0.73 11.90
CA ALA A 78 12.21 2.01 11.27
C ALA A 78 11.93 1.85 9.76
N LEU A 79 12.70 1.01 9.07
CA LEU A 79 12.49 0.69 7.65
C LEU A 79 11.15 -0.02 7.43
N LEU A 80 10.85 -1.05 8.23
CA LEU A 80 9.59 -1.80 8.14
C LEU A 80 8.38 -0.91 8.39
N ALA A 81 8.42 -0.06 9.43
CA ALA A 81 7.35 0.89 9.72
C ALA A 81 7.18 1.93 8.60
N GLY A 82 8.28 2.40 8.01
CA GLY A 82 8.24 3.28 6.84
C GLY A 82 7.60 2.62 5.62
N GLU A 83 7.87 1.34 5.39
CA GLU A 83 7.25 0.57 4.31
C GLU A 83 5.75 0.36 4.54
N VAL A 84 5.35 0.05 5.77
CA VAL A 84 3.91 -0.03 6.15
C VAL A 84 3.18 1.28 5.88
N ALA A 85 3.80 2.43 6.19
CA ALA A 85 3.23 3.74 5.91
C ALA A 85 3.08 4.02 4.41
N ALA A 86 4.10 3.64 3.62
CA ALA A 86 4.06 3.77 2.16
C ALA A 86 2.97 2.88 1.54
N TYR A 87 2.90 1.62 1.97
CA TYR A 87 1.87 0.67 1.54
C TYR A 87 0.46 1.14 1.90
N SER A 88 0.26 1.61 3.13
CA SER A 88 -1.02 2.17 3.59
C SER A 88 -1.45 3.36 2.74
N SER A 89 -0.52 4.25 2.41
CA SER A 89 -0.79 5.41 1.55
C SER A 89 -1.24 4.98 0.15
N HIS A 90 -0.58 3.96 -0.43
CA HIS A 90 -0.97 3.37 -1.69
C HIS A 90 -2.38 2.75 -1.64
N LEU A 91 -2.71 2.00 -0.59
CA LEU A 91 -4.03 1.40 -0.41
C LEU A 91 -5.13 2.47 -0.28
N VAL A 92 -4.90 3.53 0.49
CA VAL A 92 -5.83 4.66 0.62
C VAL A 92 -6.06 5.35 -0.72
N ALA A 93 -5.00 5.57 -1.51
CA ALA A 93 -5.11 6.16 -2.83
C ALA A 93 -5.94 5.27 -3.78
N ARG A 94 -5.68 3.96 -3.81
CA ARG A 94 -6.45 3.00 -4.61
C ARG A 94 -7.92 2.94 -4.20
N ALA A 95 -8.19 2.81 -2.90
CA ALA A 95 -9.55 2.79 -2.38
C ALA A 95 -10.30 4.08 -2.72
N SER A 96 -9.63 5.23 -2.62
CA SER A 96 -10.19 6.53 -2.99
C SER A 96 -10.53 6.60 -4.48
N ALA A 97 -9.65 6.11 -5.36
CA ALA A 97 -9.90 6.06 -6.79
C ALA A 97 -11.11 5.18 -7.14
N VAL A 98 -11.18 3.96 -6.57
CA VAL A 98 -12.30 3.05 -6.75
C VAL A 98 -13.60 3.67 -6.25
N ARG A 99 -13.59 4.26 -5.05
CA ARG A 99 -14.75 4.93 -4.46
C ARG A 99 -15.22 6.11 -5.34
N SER A 100 -14.28 6.83 -5.93
CA SER A 100 -14.58 7.95 -6.82
C SER A 100 -15.35 7.51 -8.05
N VAL A 101 -14.88 6.45 -8.73
CA VAL A 101 -15.58 5.86 -9.88
C VAL A 101 -16.94 5.29 -9.49
N ALA A 102 -17.03 4.56 -8.37
CA ALA A 102 -18.28 3.97 -7.93
C ALA A 102 -19.35 5.04 -7.60
N VAL A 103 -18.96 6.13 -6.91
CA VAL A 103 -19.88 7.23 -6.60
C VAL A 103 -20.30 8.00 -7.84
N ASP A 104 -19.38 8.18 -8.79
CA ASP A 104 -19.67 8.81 -10.07
C ASP A 104 -20.75 8.03 -10.84
N SER A 105 -20.62 6.70 -10.96
CA SER A 105 -21.64 5.85 -11.57
C SER A 105 -22.97 5.88 -10.81
N LEU A 106 -22.94 5.87 -9.47
CA LEU A 106 -24.18 5.97 -8.68
C LEU A 106 -24.93 7.29 -8.92
N LEU A 107 -24.24 8.37 -9.25
CA LEU A 107 -24.86 9.66 -9.56
C LEU A 107 -25.50 9.71 -10.96
N GLU A 108 -25.25 8.73 -11.82
CA GLU A 108 -25.96 8.58 -13.11
C GLU A 108 -27.38 8.05 -12.88
N ASP A 109 -27.55 7.14 -11.92
CA ASP A 109 -28.83 6.45 -11.68
C ASP A 109 -29.64 7.00 -10.50
N PHE A 110 -28.97 7.67 -9.54
CA PHE A 110 -29.59 8.10 -8.29
C PHE A 110 -29.29 9.55 -7.95
N SER A 111 -30.22 10.18 -7.21
CA SER A 111 -30.00 11.52 -6.68
C SER A 111 -28.84 11.53 -5.66
N ALA A 112 -28.09 12.64 -5.61
CA ALA A 112 -27.02 12.81 -4.64
C ALA A 112 -27.48 12.72 -3.17
N VAL A 113 -28.76 13.03 -2.89
CA VAL A 113 -29.34 12.89 -1.55
C VAL A 113 -29.52 11.41 -1.19
N SER A 114 -30.05 10.61 -2.13
CA SER A 114 -30.22 9.16 -1.94
C SER A 114 -28.87 8.46 -1.74
N VAL A 115 -27.86 8.83 -2.54
CA VAL A 115 -26.50 8.29 -2.43
C VAL A 115 -25.86 8.71 -1.09
N ALA A 116 -25.99 9.98 -0.69
CA ALA A 116 -25.48 10.50 0.57
C ALA A 116 -26.02 9.74 1.78
N ALA A 117 -27.34 9.51 1.82
CA ALA A 117 -28.00 8.77 2.88
C ALA A 117 -27.49 7.31 2.98
N LYS A 118 -27.34 6.62 1.84
CA LYS A 118 -26.83 5.24 1.82
C LYS A 118 -25.36 5.13 2.22
N LEU A 119 -24.54 6.13 1.89
CA LEU A 119 -23.11 6.15 2.19
C LEU A 119 -22.77 6.75 3.56
N GLY A 120 -23.75 7.29 4.28
CA GLY A 120 -23.53 7.94 5.58
C GLY A 120 -22.65 9.19 5.49
N VAL A 121 -22.73 9.95 4.39
CA VAL A 121 -21.94 11.18 4.17
C VAL A 121 -22.84 12.34 3.76
N SER A 122 -22.33 13.57 3.79
CA SER A 122 -23.09 14.72 3.31
C SER A 122 -23.23 14.72 1.78
N ARG A 123 -24.27 15.40 1.27
CA ARG A 123 -24.46 15.62 -0.17
C ARG A 123 -23.25 16.29 -0.83
N GLN A 124 -22.65 17.29 -0.17
CA GLN A 124 -21.43 17.92 -0.66
C GLN A 124 -20.31 16.89 -0.80
N LYS A 125 -20.15 16.00 0.18
CA LYS A 125 -19.11 14.98 0.16
C LYS A 125 -19.29 13.99 -0.98
N VAL A 126 -20.52 13.65 -1.34
CA VAL A 126 -20.82 12.80 -2.52
C VAL A 126 -20.25 13.42 -3.80
N TYR A 127 -20.49 14.70 -4.06
CA TYR A 127 -19.94 15.37 -5.25
C TYR A 127 -18.41 15.52 -5.20
N GLU A 128 -17.83 15.76 -4.03
CA GLU A 128 -16.38 15.76 -3.86
C GLU A 128 -15.77 14.41 -4.24
N ILE A 129 -16.39 13.31 -3.77
CA ILE A 129 -15.92 11.96 -4.07
C ILE A 129 -16.10 11.65 -5.56
N GLY A 130 -17.28 11.90 -6.14
CA GLY A 130 -17.56 11.56 -7.55
C GLY A 130 -16.71 12.32 -8.56
N ARG A 131 -16.22 13.52 -8.22
CA ARG A 131 -15.45 14.37 -9.15
C ARG A 131 -14.19 13.70 -9.73
N GLY A 132 -13.53 12.82 -8.99
CA GLY A 132 -12.38 12.07 -9.52
C GLY A 132 -12.76 11.04 -10.58
N GLY A 133 -13.89 10.36 -10.41
CA GLY A 133 -14.46 9.39 -11.33
C GLY A 133 -14.91 10.04 -12.63
N ALA A 134 -15.59 11.19 -12.52
CA ALA A 134 -15.99 11.99 -13.68
C ALA A 134 -14.81 12.35 -14.59
N ARG A 135 -13.68 12.80 -14.00
CA ARG A 135 -12.46 13.13 -14.76
C ARG A 135 -11.86 11.92 -15.46
N LEU A 136 -11.83 10.76 -14.78
CA LEU A 136 -11.32 9.52 -15.37
C LEU A 136 -12.19 9.05 -16.54
N ARG A 137 -13.50 9.15 -16.40
CA ARG A 137 -14.47 8.86 -17.47
C ARG A 137 -14.27 9.79 -18.67
N GLU A 138 -14.16 11.10 -18.44
CA GLU A 138 -13.85 12.09 -19.48
C GLU A 138 -12.55 11.80 -20.24
N SER A 139 -11.49 11.40 -19.53
CA SER A 139 -10.20 11.04 -20.16
C SER A 139 -10.27 9.80 -21.05
N ARG A 140 -11.22 8.89 -20.81
CA ARG A 140 -11.42 7.67 -21.62
C ARG A 140 -12.30 7.91 -22.85
N THR A 141 -13.12 8.96 -22.82
CA THR A 141 -14.04 9.33 -23.91
C THR A 141 -13.47 10.37 -24.87
N ARG A 142 -12.28 10.93 -24.62
CA ARG A 142 -11.57 11.78 -25.60
C ARG A 142 -10.85 10.89 -26.64
N PRO A 143 -10.97 11.21 -27.95
CA PRO A 143 -10.30 10.47 -29.02
C PRO A 143 -8.78 10.60 -28.97
#